data_AF-A0A8H5M6S2-F1
#
_entry.id   AF-A0A8H5M6S2-F1
#
_cell.length_a   1.000
_cell.length_b   1.000
_cell.length_c   1.000
_cell.angle_alpha   90.00
_cell.angle_beta   90.00
_cell.angle_gamma   90.00
#
_symmetry.space_group_name_H-M   'P 1'
#
loop_
_entity.id
_entity.type
_entity.pdbx_description
1 polymer ?
#
loop_
_entity_poly.entity_id
_entity_poly.type
_entity_poly.pdbx_seq_one_letter_code
_entity_poly.pdbx_strand_id
1 'polypeptide(L)'
;MAKMQLAIRASKKMLKAMQAVAHIQPRIRREALCLFRQYNEKAADDWEITDNDLQLLGLSEEHSRPEWMILTVMPVPPPSVQLSIAVNGGTTRSEDDLTYKLADIIRASANLNKCDQEGAPAHVISELEELLQFHVATYMDNNIVGIPQALQKSGRPVKSTSARLKGKEGRLRSNLMGKRVDFSARTVITGNPNLELDEVGAPRSIAMNLTYPERVTPYNVTYLQELVRNGPIKYPGARYVVRATGERVDLRYNNQPGDATLQYGWIVERHLILHHTRAHGK
;
A
#
# COMPACT_ATOMS: atom_id res chain seq x y z
N MET A 1 12.84 -31.23 23.33
CA MET A 1 14.25 -31.08 22.87
C MET A 1 14.60 -32.01 21.72
N ALA A 2 14.59 -33.34 21.90
CA ALA A 2 14.96 -34.29 20.81
C ALA A 2 14.04 -34.23 19.58
N LYS A 3 12.72 -34.10 19.78
CA LYS A 3 11.74 -33.95 18.67
C LYS A 3 11.87 -32.61 17.91
N MET A 4 12.26 -31.54 18.62
CA MET A 4 12.51 -30.22 18.02
C MET A 4 13.75 -30.22 17.12
N GLN A 5 14.81 -30.92 17.53
CA GLN A 5 16.00 -31.11 16.69
C GLN A 5 15.72 -31.97 15.44
N LEU A 6 14.76 -32.90 15.51
CA LEU A 6 14.35 -33.71 14.36
C LEU A 6 13.54 -32.88 13.34
N ALA A 7 12.63 -32.02 13.82
CA ALA A 7 11.88 -31.09 12.97
C ALA A 7 12.80 -30.08 12.25
N ILE A 8 13.82 -29.57 12.94
CA ILE A 8 14.85 -28.69 12.34
C ILE A 8 15.64 -29.43 11.25
N ARG A 9 16.01 -30.71 11.48
CA ARG A 9 16.70 -31.53 10.46
C ARG A 9 15.82 -31.85 9.25
N ALA A 10 14.54 -32.11 9.45
CA ALA A 10 13.58 -32.37 8.38
C ALA A 10 13.35 -31.11 7.51
N SER A 11 13.26 -29.94 8.15
CA SER A 11 13.12 -28.64 7.48
C SER A 11 14.36 -28.28 6.62
N LYS A 12 15.57 -28.59 7.09
CA LYS A 12 16.80 -28.37 6.33
C LYS A 12 16.93 -29.29 5.10
N LYS A 13 16.43 -30.52 5.18
CA LYS A 13 16.37 -31.46 4.03
C LYS A 13 15.41 -30.94 2.94
N MET A 14 14.33 -30.28 3.35
CA MET A 14 13.33 -29.67 2.47
C MET A 14 13.86 -28.42 1.74
N LEU A 15 14.60 -27.54 2.43
CA LEU A 15 15.20 -26.35 1.82
C LEU A 15 16.21 -26.70 0.70
N LYS A 16 16.94 -27.81 0.87
CA LYS A 16 17.89 -28.34 -0.11
C LYS A 16 17.18 -28.91 -1.36
N ALA A 17 15.99 -29.49 -1.19
CA ALA A 17 15.15 -29.96 -2.29
C ALA A 17 14.47 -28.81 -3.05
N MET A 18 14.03 -27.75 -2.35
CA MET A 18 13.42 -26.57 -2.99
C MET A 18 14.42 -25.74 -3.81
N GLN A 19 15.68 -25.66 -3.38
CA GLN A 19 16.73 -24.95 -4.13
C GLN A 19 17.07 -25.62 -5.47
N ALA A 20 16.84 -26.93 -5.60
CA ALA A 20 17.03 -27.66 -6.86
C ALA A 20 15.93 -27.39 -7.91
N VAL A 21 14.77 -26.84 -7.51
CA VAL A 21 13.59 -26.62 -8.36
C VAL A 21 13.45 -25.16 -8.83
N ALA A 22 14.43 -24.30 -8.49
CA ALA A 22 14.39 -22.86 -8.80
C ALA A 22 14.53 -22.51 -10.30
N HIS A 23 14.80 -23.48 -11.17
CA HIS A 23 14.70 -23.32 -12.61
C HIS A 23 13.55 -24.17 -13.16
N ILE A 24 12.52 -23.49 -13.70
CA ILE A 24 11.57 -23.91 -14.75
C ILE A 24 10.08 -23.73 -14.37
N GLN A 25 9.49 -22.67 -14.95
CA GLN A 25 8.10 -22.49 -15.42
C GLN A 25 6.85 -22.48 -14.48
N PRO A 26 5.83 -21.65 -14.85
CA PRO A 26 4.60 -21.40 -14.07
C PRO A 26 3.63 -22.59 -13.96
N ARG A 27 3.87 -23.72 -14.64
CA ARG A 27 3.08 -24.95 -14.52
C ARG A 27 3.26 -25.63 -13.14
N ILE A 28 4.42 -25.40 -12.52
CA ILE A 28 4.78 -25.94 -11.21
C ILE A 28 3.99 -25.26 -10.07
N ARG A 29 3.28 -24.14 -10.28
CA ARG A 29 2.53 -23.50 -9.17
C ARG A 29 1.41 -24.39 -8.61
N ARG A 30 0.77 -25.22 -9.44
CA ARG A 30 -0.25 -26.20 -9.02
C ARG A 30 0.36 -27.46 -8.40
N GLU A 31 1.48 -27.95 -8.96
CA GLU A 31 2.21 -29.11 -8.41
C GLU A 31 2.96 -28.76 -7.12
N ALA A 32 3.51 -27.56 -7.00
CA ALA A 32 4.09 -27.02 -5.78
C ALA A 32 3.02 -26.82 -4.71
N LEU A 33 1.81 -26.35 -5.04
CA LEU A 33 0.69 -26.31 -4.10
C LEU A 33 0.23 -27.73 -3.70
N CYS A 34 0.28 -28.71 -4.60
CA CYS A 34 -0.04 -30.10 -4.32
C CYS A 34 1.02 -30.75 -3.39
N LEU A 35 2.31 -30.52 -3.67
CA LEU A 35 3.43 -30.93 -2.83
C LEU A 35 3.45 -30.17 -1.49
N PHE A 36 3.02 -28.92 -1.46
CA PHE A 36 2.81 -28.11 -0.25
C PHE A 36 1.72 -28.73 0.64
N ARG A 37 0.65 -29.26 0.02
CA ARG A 37 -0.42 -29.99 0.72
C ARG A 37 0.05 -31.36 1.23
N GLN A 38 0.76 -32.12 0.40
CA GLN A 38 1.28 -33.47 0.73
C GLN A 38 2.40 -33.46 1.79
N TYR A 39 3.19 -32.38 1.87
CA TYR A 39 4.27 -32.28 2.85
C TYR A 39 3.80 -31.68 4.18
N ASN A 40 2.78 -30.79 4.17
CA ASN A 40 2.06 -30.42 5.40
C ASN A 40 1.42 -31.65 6.06
N GLU A 41 0.87 -32.59 5.28
CA GLU A 41 0.35 -33.87 5.82
C GLU A 41 1.43 -34.69 6.56
N LYS A 42 2.70 -34.67 6.12
CA LYS A 42 3.79 -35.44 6.77
C LYS A 42 4.51 -34.72 7.92
N ALA A 43 4.45 -33.39 7.97
CA ALA A 43 4.87 -32.63 9.16
C ALA A 43 3.76 -32.62 10.24
N ALA A 44 2.52 -32.91 9.83
CA ALA A 44 1.39 -33.00 10.73
C ALA A 44 1.38 -34.25 11.63
N ASP A 45 2.14 -35.29 11.26
CA ASP A 45 2.17 -36.56 12.00
C ASP A 45 2.78 -36.49 13.42
N ASP A 46 3.43 -35.38 13.81
CA ASP A 46 4.03 -35.22 15.16
C ASP A 46 3.24 -34.28 16.10
N TRP A 47 2.22 -33.56 15.60
CA TRP A 47 1.27 -32.79 16.41
C TRP A 47 -0.10 -33.47 16.38
N GLU A 48 -0.30 -34.46 17.24
CA GLU A 48 -1.58 -35.16 17.37
C GLU A 48 -2.63 -34.28 18.08
N ILE A 49 -3.02 -33.14 17.49
CA ILE A 49 -4.22 -32.42 17.92
C ILE A 49 -5.32 -32.78 16.93
N THR A 50 -6.33 -33.48 17.42
CA THR A 50 -7.47 -33.93 16.60
C THR A 50 -8.30 -32.71 16.18
N ASP A 51 -8.99 -32.81 15.04
CA ASP A 51 -9.88 -31.72 14.59
C ASP A 51 -11.00 -31.42 15.61
N ASN A 52 -11.44 -32.43 16.38
CA ASN A 52 -12.36 -32.24 17.50
C ASN A 52 -11.77 -31.36 18.62
N ASP A 53 -10.47 -31.52 18.91
CA ASP A 53 -9.77 -30.73 19.92
C ASP A 53 -9.57 -29.29 19.43
N LEU A 54 -9.37 -29.08 18.12
CA LEU A 54 -9.31 -27.75 17.51
C LEU A 54 -10.62 -26.97 17.69
N GLN A 55 -11.76 -27.62 17.45
CA GLN A 55 -13.07 -27.00 17.66
C GLN A 55 -13.30 -26.67 19.13
N LEU A 56 -12.89 -27.55 20.05
CA LEU A 56 -13.00 -27.30 21.49
C LEU A 56 -12.16 -26.09 21.94
N LEU A 57 -10.99 -25.90 21.33
CA LEU A 57 -10.12 -24.73 21.54
C LEU A 57 -10.62 -23.45 20.85
N GLY A 58 -11.70 -23.53 20.06
CA GLY A 58 -12.25 -22.41 19.30
C GLY A 58 -11.46 -22.04 18.05
N LEU A 59 -10.63 -22.95 17.54
CA LEU A 59 -9.86 -22.78 16.32
C LEU A 59 -10.57 -23.44 15.13
N SER A 60 -10.43 -22.84 13.95
CA SER A 60 -10.94 -23.39 12.69
C SER A 60 -9.90 -24.29 12.03
N GLU A 61 -10.31 -25.50 11.64
CA GLU A 61 -9.48 -26.43 10.86
C GLU A 61 -9.05 -25.82 9.50
N GLU A 62 -9.95 -25.07 8.86
CA GLU A 62 -9.72 -24.51 7.52
C GLU A 62 -8.91 -23.22 7.54
N HIS A 63 -9.06 -22.39 8.58
CA HIS A 63 -8.55 -21.01 8.57
C HIS A 63 -7.45 -20.73 9.59
N SER A 64 -7.31 -21.53 10.65
CA SER A 64 -6.46 -21.18 11.79
C SER A 64 -5.91 -22.41 12.52
N ARG A 65 -5.18 -23.29 11.82
CA ARG A 65 -4.50 -24.39 12.50
C ARG A 65 -3.34 -23.87 13.38
N PRO A 66 -3.12 -24.43 14.60
CA PRO A 66 -2.03 -24.04 15.49
C PRO A 66 -0.64 -24.10 14.86
N GLU A 67 -0.41 -25.11 14.02
CA GLU A 67 0.85 -25.27 13.26
C GLU A 67 1.21 -24.04 12.42
N TRP A 68 0.22 -23.27 11.94
CA TRP A 68 0.45 -22.08 11.11
C TRP A 68 0.90 -20.86 11.93
N MET A 69 0.82 -20.92 13.26
CA MET A 69 1.39 -19.88 14.12
C MET A 69 2.93 -19.93 14.13
N ILE A 70 3.52 -21.06 13.74
CA ILE A 70 4.97 -21.23 13.58
C ILE A 70 5.34 -20.92 12.13
N LEU A 71 6.11 -19.85 11.94
CA LEU A 71 6.53 -19.41 10.61
C LEU A 71 7.64 -20.31 10.05
N THR A 72 7.27 -21.23 9.14
CA THR A 72 8.23 -22.04 8.36
C THR A 72 8.64 -21.36 7.06
N VAL A 73 7.71 -20.63 6.43
CA VAL A 73 7.91 -19.89 5.19
C VAL A 73 7.47 -18.44 5.39
N MET A 74 8.40 -17.50 5.20
CA MET A 74 8.10 -16.07 5.33
C MET A 74 7.68 -15.48 3.96
N PRO A 75 6.48 -14.89 3.84
CA PRO A 75 6.07 -14.21 2.63
C PRO A 75 6.81 -12.87 2.49
N VAL A 76 7.40 -12.64 1.32
CA VAL A 76 8.04 -11.36 0.97
C VAL A 76 7.02 -10.48 0.25
N PRO A 77 6.69 -9.27 0.78
CA PRO A 77 5.73 -8.40 0.13
C PRO A 77 6.32 -7.77 -1.14
N PRO A 78 5.48 -7.45 -2.14
CA PRO A 78 5.95 -6.87 -3.39
C PRO A 78 6.47 -5.43 -3.20
N PRO A 79 7.23 -4.89 -4.19
CA PRO A 79 7.78 -3.53 -4.13
C PRO A 79 6.74 -2.40 -3.93
N SER A 80 5.47 -2.62 -4.26
CA SER A 80 4.40 -1.64 -4.00
C SER A 80 4.16 -1.36 -2.52
N VAL A 81 4.51 -2.32 -1.64
CA VAL A 81 4.45 -2.17 -0.18
C VAL A 81 5.76 -1.63 0.38
N GLN A 82 6.87 -1.92 -0.29
CA GLN A 82 8.24 -1.52 0.05
C GLN A 82 8.69 -0.35 -0.82
N LEU A 83 8.27 0.87 -0.46
CA LEU A 83 8.57 2.06 -1.26
C LEU A 83 10.05 2.48 -1.10
N SER A 84 10.88 2.16 -2.09
CA SER A 84 12.23 2.70 -2.20
C SER A 84 12.21 4.15 -2.69
N ILE A 85 13.03 5.02 -2.10
CA ILE A 85 13.16 6.42 -2.51
C ILE A 85 14.51 6.59 -3.21
N ALA A 86 14.47 6.94 -4.50
CA ALA A 86 15.65 7.37 -5.23
C ALA A 86 15.86 8.88 -4.97
N VAL A 87 17.01 9.23 -4.41
CA VAL A 87 17.41 10.63 -4.19
C VAL A 87 18.33 11.04 -5.34
N ASN A 88 18.17 12.26 -5.86
CA ASN A 88 19.00 12.87 -6.92
C ASN A 88 19.10 12.05 -8.21
N GLY A 89 17.97 11.73 -8.86
CA GLY A 89 17.99 11.14 -10.21
C GLY A 89 18.55 9.71 -10.30
N GLY A 90 18.76 9.03 -9.15
CA GLY A 90 19.12 7.61 -9.10
C GLY A 90 20.52 7.30 -8.56
N THR A 91 21.34 8.30 -8.25
CA THR A 91 22.72 8.10 -7.76
C THR A 91 22.77 7.55 -6.34
N THR A 92 21.79 7.90 -5.49
CA THR A 92 21.67 7.34 -4.14
C THR A 92 20.28 6.77 -3.92
N ARG A 93 20.22 5.49 -3.54
CA ARG A 93 18.96 4.80 -3.22
C ARG A 93 18.84 4.67 -1.71
N SER A 94 17.78 5.25 -1.16
CA SER A 94 17.36 5.01 0.22
C SER A 94 16.25 3.97 0.19
N GLU A 95 16.57 2.74 0.60
CA GLU A 95 15.59 1.67 0.64
C GLU A 95 14.66 1.78 1.85
N ASP A 96 13.51 1.13 1.77
CA ASP A 96 12.54 1.12 2.87
C ASP A 96 13.06 0.30 4.07
N ASP A 97 12.69 0.71 5.28
CA ASP A 97 13.04 0.04 6.54
C ASP A 97 12.73 -1.48 6.53
N LEU A 98 11.63 -1.92 5.88
CA LEU A 98 11.29 -3.34 5.75
C LEU A 98 12.26 -4.09 4.83
N THR A 99 12.74 -3.44 3.78
CA THR A 99 13.69 -4.02 2.81
C THR A 99 15.02 -4.31 3.48
N TYR A 100 15.52 -3.35 4.28
CA TYR A 100 16.73 -3.55 5.08
C TYR A 100 16.60 -4.76 6.01
N LYS A 101 15.46 -4.87 6.71
CA LYS A 101 15.26 -5.96 7.66
C LYS A 101 15.11 -7.32 6.97
N LEU A 102 14.45 -7.37 5.81
CA LEU A 102 14.36 -8.58 4.99
C LEU A 102 15.73 -9.04 4.49
N ALA A 103 16.60 -8.11 4.07
CA ALA A 103 17.96 -8.45 3.69
C ALA A 103 18.74 -9.09 4.86
N ASP A 104 18.58 -8.57 6.07
CA ASP A 104 19.20 -9.17 7.26
C ASP A 104 18.63 -10.55 7.60
N ILE A 105 17.31 -10.76 7.47
CA ILE A 105 16.67 -12.07 7.64
C ILE A 105 17.24 -13.10 6.65
N ILE A 106 17.37 -12.72 5.37
CA ILE A 106 17.93 -13.59 4.34
C ILE A 106 19.40 -13.94 4.65
N ARG A 107 20.20 -12.96 5.09
CA ARG A 107 21.60 -13.21 5.48
C ARG A 107 21.70 -14.13 6.70
N ALA A 108 20.91 -13.89 7.74
CA ALA A 108 20.89 -14.73 8.94
C ALA A 108 20.46 -16.17 8.60
N SER A 109 19.43 -16.34 7.78
CA SER A 109 18.96 -17.66 7.31
C SER A 109 20.02 -18.39 6.48
N ALA A 110 20.67 -17.69 5.54
CA ALA A 110 21.73 -18.27 4.72
C ALA A 110 22.94 -18.70 5.57
N ASN A 111 23.33 -17.88 6.56
CA ASN A 111 24.43 -18.20 7.47
C ASN A 111 24.11 -19.40 8.35
N LEU A 112 22.91 -19.45 8.94
CA LEU A 112 22.45 -20.58 9.74
C LEU A 112 22.44 -21.89 8.94
N ASN A 113 21.98 -21.85 7.69
CA ASN A 113 21.97 -23.01 6.82
C ASN A 113 23.40 -23.47 6.44
N LYS A 114 24.32 -22.54 6.21
CA LYS A 114 25.73 -22.86 5.96
C LYS A 114 26.39 -23.51 7.18
N CYS A 115 26.25 -22.92 8.36
CA CYS A 115 26.84 -23.46 9.59
C CYS A 115 26.29 -24.84 9.94
N ASP A 116 25.02 -25.11 9.67
CA ASP A 116 24.47 -26.45 9.88
C ASP A 116 25.03 -27.48 8.89
N GLN A 117 25.17 -27.11 7.61
CA GLN A 117 25.74 -27.99 6.58
C GLN A 117 27.22 -28.32 6.83
N GLU A 118 27.96 -27.37 7.40
CA GLU A 118 29.36 -27.54 7.80
C GLU A 118 29.52 -28.33 9.11
N GLY A 119 28.43 -28.64 9.80
CA GLY A 119 28.46 -29.39 11.06
C GLY A 119 29.00 -28.58 12.23
N ALA A 120 28.70 -27.28 12.28
CA ALA A 120 29.11 -26.41 13.38
C ALA A 120 28.59 -26.92 14.75
N PRO A 121 29.25 -26.56 15.87
CA PRO A 121 28.80 -26.96 17.20
C PRO A 121 27.37 -26.51 17.50
N ALA A 122 26.61 -27.33 18.23
CA ALA A 122 25.20 -27.07 18.53
C ALA A 122 24.94 -25.72 19.24
N HIS A 123 25.89 -25.25 20.06
CA HIS A 123 25.84 -23.94 20.70
C HIS A 123 25.80 -22.80 19.68
N VAL A 124 26.63 -22.86 18.63
CA VAL A 124 26.71 -21.81 17.60
C VAL A 124 25.43 -21.79 16.77
N ILE A 125 24.86 -22.97 16.48
CA ILE A 125 23.60 -23.08 15.78
C ILE A 125 22.46 -22.46 16.60
N SER A 126 22.42 -22.69 17.91
CA SER A 126 21.42 -22.09 18.81
C SER A 126 21.51 -20.56 18.82
N GLU A 127 22.71 -19.98 18.88
CA GLU A 127 22.90 -18.53 18.83
C GLU A 127 22.44 -17.93 17.48
N LEU A 128 22.73 -18.61 16.37
CA LEU A 128 22.26 -18.18 15.05
C LEU A 128 20.73 -18.33 14.89
N GLU A 129 20.14 -19.35 15.51
CA GLU A 129 18.69 -19.55 15.58
C GLU A 129 18.02 -18.40 16.34
N GLU A 130 18.55 -18.02 17.50
CA GLU A 130 18.08 -16.88 18.28
C GLU A 130 18.22 -15.56 17.51
N LEU A 131 19.32 -15.37 16.78
CA LEU A 131 19.52 -14.19 15.94
C LEU A 131 18.48 -14.13 14.80
N LEU A 132 18.24 -15.24 14.11
CA LEU A 132 17.21 -15.31 13.07
C LEU A 132 15.83 -14.99 13.65
N GLN A 133 15.49 -15.58 14.80
CA GLN A 133 14.24 -15.33 15.51
C GLN A 133 14.09 -13.85 15.89
N PHE A 134 15.16 -13.22 16.38
CA PHE A 134 15.18 -11.80 16.67
C PHE A 134 14.87 -10.95 15.43
N HIS A 135 15.48 -11.25 14.29
CA HIS A 135 15.23 -10.50 13.05
C HIS A 135 13.80 -10.67 12.54
N VAL A 136 13.24 -11.89 12.61
CA VAL A 136 11.85 -12.18 12.22
C VAL A 136 10.86 -11.49 13.16
N ALA A 137 11.09 -11.54 14.48
CA ALA A 137 10.24 -10.91 15.47
C ALA A 137 10.20 -9.38 15.29
N THR A 138 11.38 -8.74 15.19
CA THR A 138 11.50 -7.28 15.04
C THR A 138 11.00 -6.75 13.69
N TYR A 139 10.94 -7.59 12.65
CA TYR A 139 10.28 -7.26 11.38
C TYR A 139 8.76 -7.11 11.54
N MET A 140 8.13 -7.98 12.33
CA MET A 140 6.69 -7.94 12.62
C MET A 140 6.36 -6.86 13.65
N ASP A 141 7.07 -6.86 14.78
CA ASP A 141 6.93 -5.86 15.84
C ASP A 141 8.30 -5.56 16.47
N ASN A 142 8.72 -4.29 16.41
CA ASN A 142 9.99 -3.83 16.94
C ASN A 142 9.87 -3.23 18.35
N ASN A 143 8.65 -3.23 18.92
CA ASN A 143 8.37 -2.68 20.25
C ASN A 143 8.02 -3.78 21.25
N ILE A 144 8.65 -4.95 21.12
CA ILE A 144 8.45 -6.07 22.04
C ILE A 144 9.14 -5.76 23.36
N VAL A 145 8.42 -5.93 24.48
CA VAL A 145 8.93 -5.67 25.82
C VAL A 145 10.04 -6.67 26.17
N GLY A 146 11.17 -6.17 26.69
CA GLY A 146 12.30 -7.00 27.12
C GLY A 146 13.25 -7.43 26.01
N ILE A 147 12.97 -7.10 24.75
CA ILE A 147 13.84 -7.36 23.60
C ILE A 147 14.45 -6.02 23.12
N PRO A 148 15.77 -5.96 22.83
CA PRO A 148 16.38 -4.74 22.32
C PRO A 148 15.78 -4.36 20.95
N GLN A 149 15.60 -3.05 20.71
CA GLN A 149 15.04 -2.60 19.44
C GLN A 149 16.05 -2.75 18.30
N ALA A 150 15.59 -3.20 17.14
CA ALA A 150 16.38 -3.17 15.93
C ALA A 150 16.55 -1.72 15.45
N LEU A 151 17.79 -1.28 15.38
CA LEU A 151 18.17 0.05 14.92
C LEU A 151 18.72 -0.01 13.49
N GLN A 152 18.47 1.02 12.71
CA GLN A 152 19.15 1.27 11.44
C GLN A 152 20.59 1.71 11.70
N LYS A 153 21.45 1.71 10.67
CA LYS A 153 22.83 2.23 10.75
C LYS A 153 22.92 3.67 11.28
N SER A 154 21.86 4.45 11.15
CA SER A 154 21.71 5.82 11.65
C SER A 154 21.36 5.90 13.14
N GLY A 155 21.15 4.78 13.84
CA GLY A 155 20.66 4.73 15.21
C GLY A 155 19.14 4.93 15.35
N ARG A 156 18.42 5.19 14.25
CA ARG A 156 16.95 5.29 14.25
C ARG A 156 16.32 3.89 14.36
N PRO A 157 15.28 3.68 15.20
CA PRO A 157 14.54 2.41 15.21
C PRO A 157 13.87 2.10 13.87
N VAL A 158 14.01 0.85 13.43
CA VAL A 158 13.39 0.35 12.20
C VAL A 158 11.87 0.32 12.36
N LYS A 159 11.12 0.86 11.38
CA LYS A 159 9.65 0.80 11.38
C LYS A 159 9.15 -0.59 10.98
N SER A 160 8.66 -1.36 11.95
CA SER A 160 8.05 -2.67 11.76
C SER A 160 6.70 -2.62 11.03
N THR A 161 6.23 -3.78 10.58
CA THR A 161 4.90 -3.91 9.94
C THR A 161 3.78 -3.47 10.87
N SER A 162 3.82 -3.88 12.14
CA SER A 162 2.82 -3.48 13.15
C SER A 162 2.82 -1.97 13.39
N ALA A 163 3.99 -1.33 13.45
CA ALA A 163 4.11 0.10 13.64
C ALA A 163 3.53 0.92 12.46
N ARG A 164 3.52 0.34 11.24
CA ARG A 164 2.88 0.97 10.08
C ARG A 164 1.36 0.91 10.14
N LEU A 165 0.80 -0.12 10.77
CA LEU A 165 -0.65 -0.32 10.87
C LEU A 165 -1.26 0.43 12.06
N LYS A 166 -0.60 0.35 13.21
CA LYS A 166 -1.06 0.92 14.49
C LYS A 166 -0.70 2.40 14.63
N GLY A 167 -1.36 3.07 15.57
CA GLY A 167 -1.05 4.46 15.97
C GLY A 167 -1.79 5.54 15.18
N LYS A 168 -1.58 6.80 15.59
CA LYS A 168 -2.25 7.97 15.00
C LYS A 168 -1.85 8.19 13.53
N GLU A 169 -0.56 8.04 13.24
CA GLU A 169 0.00 8.12 11.89
C GLU A 169 -0.02 6.79 11.13
N GLY A 170 -0.57 5.73 11.75
CA GLY A 170 -0.69 4.42 11.12
C GLY A 170 -1.69 4.42 9.96
N ARG A 171 -1.59 3.40 9.10
CA ARG A 171 -2.43 3.29 7.89
C ARG A 171 -3.92 3.22 8.21
N LEU A 172 -4.32 2.57 9.30
CA LEU A 172 -5.74 2.42 9.64
C LEU A 172 -6.39 3.79 9.91
N ARG A 173 -5.80 4.59 10.80
CA ARG A 173 -6.40 5.87 11.19
C ARG A 173 -6.08 6.99 10.22
N SER A 174 -4.83 7.10 9.77
CA SER A 174 -4.38 8.22 8.93
C SER A 174 -4.81 8.06 7.48
N ASN A 175 -4.86 6.83 6.94
CA ASN A 175 -5.08 6.64 5.50
C ASN A 175 -6.48 6.11 5.17
N LEU A 176 -7.02 5.22 6.01
CA LEU A 176 -8.34 4.63 5.77
C LEU A 176 -9.46 5.47 6.42
N MET A 177 -9.30 5.90 7.67
CA MET A 177 -10.34 6.71 8.35
C MET A 177 -10.30 8.20 7.98
N GLY A 178 -9.14 8.75 7.62
CA GLY A 178 -8.95 10.19 7.42
C GLY A 178 -8.03 10.54 6.25
N LYS A 179 -8.46 10.28 5.01
CA LYS A 179 -7.65 10.55 3.83
C LYS A 179 -7.64 12.04 3.47
N ARG A 180 -6.51 12.52 2.91
CA ARG A 180 -6.48 13.80 2.20
C ARG A 180 -7.36 13.72 0.95
N VAL A 181 -8.17 14.74 0.74
CA VAL A 181 -9.11 14.82 -0.37
C VAL A 181 -8.69 15.92 -1.33
N ASP A 182 -8.81 15.63 -2.62
CA ASP A 182 -8.67 16.63 -3.68
C ASP A 182 -9.94 17.51 -3.75
N PHE A 183 -9.88 18.61 -4.50
CA PHE A 183 -11.00 19.56 -4.69
C PHE A 183 -11.53 20.20 -3.39
N SER A 184 -10.63 20.50 -2.45
CA SER A 184 -10.94 21.21 -1.21
C SER A 184 -10.08 22.47 -1.07
N ALA A 185 -10.61 23.48 -0.39
CA ALA A 185 -9.88 24.70 -0.05
C ALA A 185 -10.19 25.13 1.39
N ARG A 186 -9.24 25.85 2.01
CA ARG A 186 -9.37 26.39 3.37
C ARG A 186 -8.88 27.83 3.38
N THR A 187 -9.67 28.71 4.00
CA THR A 187 -9.33 30.13 4.19
C THR A 187 -9.90 30.64 5.52
N VAL A 188 -9.49 31.83 5.95
CA VAL A 188 -10.05 32.54 7.10
C VAL A 188 -11.48 33.00 6.78
N ILE A 189 -12.37 32.92 7.78
CA ILE A 189 -13.76 33.35 7.68
C ILE A 189 -13.93 34.82 8.10
N THR A 190 -14.83 35.53 7.42
CA THR A 190 -15.25 36.89 7.74
C THR A 190 -16.77 36.99 7.59
N GLY A 191 -17.45 37.60 8.57
CA GLY A 191 -18.90 37.77 8.52
C GLY A 191 -19.31 38.83 7.48
N ASN A 192 -20.38 38.56 6.72
CA ASN A 192 -20.98 39.50 5.78
C ASN A 192 -22.51 39.50 5.96
N PRO A 193 -23.14 40.62 6.37
CA PRO A 193 -24.59 40.68 6.59
C PRO A 193 -25.42 40.64 5.30
N ASN A 194 -24.80 40.79 4.13
CA ASN A 194 -25.48 40.81 2.83
C ASN A 194 -25.59 39.43 2.16
N LEU A 195 -25.16 38.34 2.83
CA LEU A 195 -25.29 36.97 2.33
C LEU A 195 -26.51 36.30 2.95
N GLU A 196 -27.21 35.48 2.17
CA GLU A 196 -28.29 34.63 2.69
C GLU A 196 -27.74 33.51 3.59
N LEU A 197 -28.62 32.86 4.36
CA LEU A 197 -28.22 31.85 5.36
C LEU A 197 -27.55 30.61 4.72
N ASP A 198 -27.93 30.27 3.51
CA ASP A 198 -27.42 29.15 2.71
C ASP A 198 -26.28 29.53 1.76
N GLU A 199 -25.87 30.81 1.75
CA GLU A 199 -24.79 31.30 0.90
C GLU A 199 -23.43 31.33 1.60
N VAL A 200 -22.38 31.14 0.80
CA VAL A 200 -20.98 31.31 1.25
C VAL A 200 -20.18 32.09 0.22
N GLY A 201 -19.50 33.14 0.69
CA GLY A 201 -18.60 33.92 -0.14
C GLY A 201 -17.32 33.15 -0.47
N ALA A 202 -17.14 32.75 -1.74
CA ALA A 202 -15.91 32.13 -2.22
C ALA A 202 -15.01 33.17 -2.92
N PRO A 203 -13.75 33.37 -2.46
CA PRO A 203 -12.79 34.22 -3.16
C PRO A 203 -12.55 33.76 -4.60
N ARG A 204 -12.42 34.70 -5.54
CA ARG A 204 -12.16 34.39 -6.97
C ARG A 204 -10.93 33.50 -7.16
N SER A 205 -9.88 33.70 -6.36
CA SER A 205 -8.67 32.87 -6.40
C SER A 205 -8.94 31.39 -6.07
N ILE A 206 -9.87 31.11 -5.16
CA ILE A 206 -10.28 29.74 -4.83
C ILE A 206 -11.22 29.20 -5.91
N ALA A 207 -12.18 29.99 -6.36
CA ALA A 207 -13.16 29.59 -7.38
C ALA A 207 -12.51 29.27 -8.73
N MET A 208 -11.45 29.98 -9.12
CA MET A 208 -10.66 29.69 -10.32
C MET A 208 -9.80 28.42 -10.18
N ASN A 209 -9.41 28.05 -8.96
CA ASN A 209 -8.57 26.87 -8.72
C ASN A 209 -9.38 25.58 -8.61
N LEU A 210 -10.54 25.64 -7.96
CA LEU A 210 -11.46 24.50 -7.81
C LEU A 210 -12.28 24.33 -9.10
N THR A 211 -12.29 23.11 -9.62
CA THR A 211 -13.03 22.77 -10.83
C THR A 211 -14.19 21.83 -10.56
N TYR A 212 -15.24 21.96 -11.36
CA TYR A 212 -16.37 21.05 -11.40
C TYR A 212 -16.46 20.40 -12.78
N PRO A 213 -16.44 19.06 -12.88
CA PRO A 213 -16.57 18.36 -14.15
C PRO A 213 -18.03 18.40 -14.62
N GLU A 214 -18.30 19.15 -15.70
CA GLU A 214 -19.62 19.20 -16.31
C GLU A 214 -19.60 18.51 -17.68
N ARG A 215 -20.54 17.58 -17.89
CA ARG A 215 -20.67 16.86 -19.16
C ARG A 215 -21.33 17.75 -20.21
N VAL A 216 -20.77 17.76 -21.42
CA VAL A 216 -21.31 18.49 -22.56
C VAL A 216 -22.57 17.78 -23.06
N THR A 217 -23.67 18.51 -23.05
CA THR A 217 -25.01 18.14 -23.50
C THR A 217 -25.50 19.17 -24.52
N PRO A 218 -26.56 18.87 -25.29
CA PRO A 218 -27.14 19.85 -26.22
C PRO A 218 -27.60 21.15 -25.54
N TYR A 219 -27.93 21.11 -24.24
CA TYR A 219 -28.46 22.25 -23.50
C TYR A 219 -27.39 23.22 -22.99
N ASN A 220 -26.18 22.73 -22.70
CA ASN A 220 -25.10 23.53 -22.09
C ASN A 220 -23.89 23.73 -23.02
N VAL A 221 -23.91 23.17 -24.24
CA VAL A 221 -22.77 23.23 -25.18
C VAL A 221 -22.33 24.67 -25.49
N THR A 222 -23.28 25.58 -25.72
CA THR A 222 -22.99 26.99 -26.03
C THR A 222 -22.33 27.69 -24.83
N TYR A 223 -22.87 27.45 -23.64
CA TYR A 223 -22.34 27.98 -22.38
C TYR A 223 -20.94 27.46 -22.08
N LEU A 224 -20.73 26.14 -22.17
CA LEU A 224 -19.43 25.52 -21.92
C LEU A 224 -18.39 25.95 -22.97
N GLN A 225 -18.79 26.14 -24.23
CA GLN A 225 -17.92 26.66 -25.28
C GLN A 225 -17.40 28.06 -24.94
N GLU A 226 -18.24 28.92 -24.38
CA GLU A 226 -17.84 30.26 -23.93
C GLU A 226 -16.86 30.20 -22.75
N LEU A 227 -17.08 29.30 -21.79
CA LEU A 227 -16.15 29.11 -20.66
C LEU A 227 -14.78 28.62 -21.11
N VAL A 228 -14.74 27.70 -22.08
CA VAL A 228 -13.49 27.21 -22.68
C VAL A 228 -12.79 28.34 -23.44
N ARG A 229 -13.53 29.19 -24.15
CA ARG A 229 -12.98 30.36 -24.84
C ARG A 229 -12.38 31.39 -23.88
N ASN A 230 -13.01 31.61 -22.72
CA ASN A 230 -12.47 32.47 -21.66
C ASN A 230 -11.18 31.89 -21.04
N GLY A 231 -11.01 30.56 -21.10
CA GLY A 231 -9.85 29.85 -20.61
C GLY A 231 -9.71 29.89 -19.07
N PRO A 232 -8.52 29.55 -18.54
CA PRO A 232 -8.29 29.39 -17.11
C PRO A 232 -7.99 30.71 -16.38
N ILE A 233 -7.66 31.80 -17.10
CA ILE A 233 -7.22 33.07 -16.50
C ILE A 233 -8.43 33.98 -16.19
N LYS A 234 -9.43 33.99 -17.08
CA LYS A 234 -10.62 34.84 -16.94
C LYS A 234 -11.73 34.07 -16.23
N TYR A 235 -12.36 34.69 -15.23
CA TYR A 235 -13.52 34.16 -14.55
C TYR A 235 -14.82 34.79 -15.08
N PRO A 236 -15.88 34.00 -15.38
CA PRO A 236 -15.96 32.54 -15.31
C PRO A 236 -15.28 31.87 -16.53
N GLY A 237 -14.64 30.72 -16.29
CA GLY A 237 -13.84 30.03 -17.29
C GLY A 237 -13.68 28.54 -17.01
N ALA A 238 -12.76 27.88 -17.70
CA ALA A 238 -12.47 26.46 -17.55
C ALA A 238 -10.98 26.16 -17.60
N ARG A 239 -10.59 25.05 -16.96
CA ARG A 239 -9.18 24.67 -16.82
C ARG A 239 -8.79 23.47 -17.67
N TYR A 240 -9.66 22.46 -17.74
CA TYR A 240 -9.40 21.26 -18.53
C TYR A 240 -10.61 20.85 -19.38
N VAL A 241 -10.33 20.21 -20.49
CA VAL A 241 -11.32 19.51 -21.31
C VAL A 241 -10.89 18.06 -21.42
N VAL A 242 -11.77 17.15 -21.04
CA VAL A 242 -11.57 15.71 -21.16
C VAL A 242 -12.39 15.22 -22.35
N ARG A 243 -11.69 14.68 -23.36
CA ARG A 243 -12.30 14.11 -24.56
C ARG A 243 -12.97 12.77 -24.25
N ALA A 244 -13.81 12.29 -25.15
CA ALA A 244 -14.41 10.95 -25.04
C ALA A 244 -13.36 9.81 -24.95
N THR A 245 -12.14 10.03 -25.46
CA THR A 245 -11.02 9.10 -25.36
C THR A 245 -10.40 9.02 -23.95
N GLY A 246 -10.77 9.91 -23.03
CA GLY A 246 -10.15 10.06 -21.71
C GLY A 246 -8.90 10.95 -21.71
N GLU A 247 -8.51 11.51 -22.87
CA GLU A 247 -7.42 12.48 -22.96
C GLU A 247 -7.82 13.79 -22.28
N ARG A 248 -7.01 14.22 -21.30
CA ARG A 248 -7.21 15.48 -20.57
C ARG A 248 -6.32 16.56 -21.17
N VAL A 249 -6.95 17.56 -21.80
CA VAL A 249 -6.29 18.72 -22.40
C VAL A 249 -6.28 19.87 -21.39
N ASP A 250 -5.11 20.41 -21.07
CA ASP A 250 -4.95 21.61 -20.23
C ASP A 250 -5.09 22.87 -21.09
N LEU A 251 -6.05 23.73 -20.74
CA LEU A 251 -6.34 24.96 -21.48
C LEU A 251 -5.28 26.05 -21.26
N ARG A 252 -4.36 25.91 -20.29
CA ARG A 252 -3.28 26.88 -20.04
C ARG A 252 -2.20 26.88 -21.11
N TYR A 253 -1.91 25.72 -21.68
CA TYR A 253 -0.80 25.53 -22.63
C TYR A 253 -1.29 25.36 -24.07
N ASN A 254 -2.61 25.36 -24.28
CA ASN A 254 -3.17 25.25 -25.61
C ASN A 254 -3.16 26.64 -26.28
N ASN A 255 -2.45 26.75 -27.41
CA ASN A 255 -2.28 28.02 -28.12
C ASN A 255 -3.58 28.50 -28.82
N GLN A 256 -4.58 27.64 -28.96
CA GLN A 256 -5.88 27.96 -29.59
C GLN A 256 -7.05 27.30 -28.83
N PRO A 257 -7.42 27.77 -27.63
CA PRO A 257 -8.54 27.21 -26.87
C PRO A 257 -9.90 27.61 -27.45
N GLY A 258 -9.96 28.70 -28.23
CA GLY A 258 -11.22 29.24 -28.78
C GLY A 258 -11.78 28.53 -30.01
N ASP A 259 -10.96 27.74 -30.72
CA ASP A 259 -11.32 27.12 -32.01
C ASP A 259 -11.70 25.64 -31.88
N ALA A 260 -11.52 25.06 -30.69
CA ALA A 260 -11.90 23.68 -30.41
C ALA A 260 -13.42 23.60 -30.20
N THR A 261 -14.14 23.08 -31.20
CA THR A 261 -15.57 22.79 -31.08
C THR A 261 -15.80 21.63 -30.09
N LEU A 262 -16.56 21.89 -29.03
CA LEU A 262 -16.91 20.86 -28.05
C LEU A 262 -17.89 19.85 -28.66
N GLN A 263 -17.57 18.57 -28.53
CA GLN A 263 -18.49 17.50 -28.92
C GLN A 263 -19.35 17.05 -27.74
N TYR A 264 -20.54 16.52 -28.04
CA TYR A 264 -21.41 15.95 -27.03
C TYR A 264 -20.75 14.76 -26.34
N GLY A 265 -20.90 14.70 -25.01
CA GLY A 265 -20.33 13.64 -24.19
C GLY A 265 -18.91 13.91 -23.68
N TRP A 266 -18.23 14.97 -24.13
CA TRP A 266 -16.98 15.43 -23.50
C TRP A 266 -17.26 15.99 -22.10
N ILE A 267 -16.22 16.11 -21.27
CA ILE A 267 -16.33 16.68 -19.93
C ILE A 267 -15.48 17.94 -19.89
N VAL A 268 -16.07 19.06 -19.47
CA VAL A 268 -15.37 20.32 -19.25
C VAL A 268 -15.22 20.53 -17.75
N GLU A 269 -13.99 20.63 -17.28
CA GLU A 269 -13.69 21.03 -15.91
C GLU A 269 -13.69 22.56 -15.81
N ARG A 270 -14.87 23.11 -15.56
CA ARG A 270 -15.06 24.55 -15.39
C ARG A 270 -14.73 25.02 -13.97
N HIS A 271 -14.46 26.30 -13.81
CA HIS A 271 -14.35 26.93 -12.49
C HIS A 271 -15.65 26.76 -11.69
N LEU A 272 -15.54 26.85 -10.36
CA LEU A 272 -16.73 27.00 -9.52
C LEU A 272 -17.45 28.29 -9.90
N ILE A 273 -18.73 28.19 -10.25
CA ILE A 273 -19.59 29.34 -10.54
C ILE A 273 -20.62 29.46 -9.42
N LEU A 274 -21.09 30.67 -9.20
CA LEU A 274 -22.24 30.92 -8.34
C LEU A 274 -23.47 30.23 -8.94
N HIS A 275 -24.25 29.58 -8.09
CA HIS A 275 -25.60 29.18 -8.45
C HIS A 275 -26.41 30.47 -8.61
N HIS A 276 -26.63 30.93 -9.84
CA HIS A 276 -27.83 31.71 -10.08
C HIS A 276 -28.95 30.70 -9.91
N THR A 277 -29.74 30.84 -8.85
CA THR A 277 -31.10 30.31 -8.83
C THR A 277 -31.69 30.65 -10.18
N ARG A 278 -31.98 29.62 -10.98
CA ARG A 278 -32.84 29.76 -12.15
C ARG A 278 -34.02 30.57 -11.65
N ALA A 279 -34.19 31.75 -12.24
CA ALA A 279 -35.26 32.68 -11.94
C ALA A 279 -36.51 31.91 -11.55
N HIS A 280 -36.90 32.00 -10.27
CA HIS A 280 -38.28 31.74 -9.91
C HIS A 280 -39.08 32.84 -10.61
N GLY A 281 -39.50 32.57 -11.85
CA GLY A 281 -40.53 33.32 -12.52
C GLY A 281 -41.78 33.28 -11.66
N LYS A 282 -42.09 34.42 -11.07
CA LYS A 282 -43.46 34.83 -10.77
C LYS A 282 -43.80 35.97 -11.72
#